data_AF-A0A2K3JK39-F1
#
_entry.id   AF-A0A2K3JK39-F1
#
_cell.length_a   1.000
_cell.length_b   1.000
_cell.length_c   1.000
_cell.angle_alpha   90.00
_cell.angle_beta   90.00
_cell.angle_gamma   90.00
#
_symmetry.space_group_name_H-M   'P 1'
#
loop_
_entity.id
_entity.type
_entity.pdbx_description
1 polymer ?
#
loop_
_entity_poly.entity_id
_entity_poly.type
_entity_poly.pdbx_seq_one_letter_code
_entity_poly.pdbx_strand_id
1 'polypeptide(L)'
;DDRYELSSFDVKLASIVSKLKAHLTRSRKHIGELEDYWRRKRVLQTPTEIVEVLKVLIFHNEVQDPLVFDGLNRQMVSIEVFRKKHVLVFISGLDSIRDEVRLLQSIYVGLQDDPRELKGYRKEDFKILWIPIVDEWTLLHKAEFDNLKLEMPWYVVEYFYPLAGIRLIREDLNYKNKPIVPVLNPQGRVVNYNAMHMIFVWGIDAFPFRPNDDEALTQKWNWFWAEMKKVYPRLQDI
;
A
#
# COMPACT_ATOMS: atom_id res chain seq x y z
N ASP A 1 59.81 -24.79 22.04
CA ASP A 1 58.55 -24.13 22.45
C ASP A 1 58.19 -22.90 21.63
N ASP A 2 59.10 -21.94 21.40
CA ASP A 2 58.79 -20.64 20.80
C ASP A 2 58.05 -20.66 19.43
N ARG A 3 58.34 -21.63 18.56
CA ARG A 3 57.66 -21.76 17.25
C ARG A 3 56.17 -22.14 17.39
N TYR A 4 55.83 -22.92 18.41
CA TYR A 4 54.45 -23.34 18.65
C TYR A 4 53.63 -22.16 19.20
N GLU A 5 54.23 -21.38 20.10
CA GLU A 5 53.60 -20.17 20.65
C GLU A 5 53.33 -19.11 19.57
N LEU A 6 54.30 -18.81 18.71
CA LEU A 6 54.15 -17.86 17.59
C LEU A 6 53.04 -18.28 16.62
N SER A 7 52.98 -19.55 16.23
CA SER A 7 51.92 -20.07 15.36
C SER A 7 50.52 -19.94 15.98
N SER A 8 50.42 -20.04 17.31
CA SER A 8 49.16 -19.87 18.03
C SER A 8 48.67 -18.40 18.02
N PHE A 9 49.61 -17.45 17.99
CA PHE A 9 49.29 -16.02 17.86
C PHE A 9 48.82 -15.69 16.45
N ASP A 10 49.45 -16.25 15.41
CA ASP A 10 49.04 -16.03 14.02
C ASP A 10 47.60 -16.49 13.78
N VAL A 11 47.23 -17.67 14.29
CA VAL A 11 45.86 -18.20 14.20
C VAL A 11 44.86 -17.30 14.95
N LYS A 12 45.21 -16.82 16.15
CA LYS A 12 44.37 -15.90 16.91
C LYS A 12 44.19 -14.56 16.19
N LEU A 13 45.26 -13.99 15.65
CA LEU A 13 45.23 -12.74 14.89
C LEU A 13 44.38 -12.88 13.62
N ALA A 14 44.55 -13.96 12.86
CA ALA A 14 43.73 -14.24 11.68
C ALA A 14 42.23 -14.36 12.04
N SER A 15 41.91 -15.02 13.16
CA SER A 15 40.54 -15.11 13.68
C SER A 15 39.95 -13.73 14.02
N ILE A 16 40.73 -12.88 14.71
CA ILE A 16 40.32 -11.52 15.07
C ILE A 16 40.09 -10.68 13.81
N VAL A 17 41.01 -10.71 12.85
CA VAL A 17 40.88 -9.99 11.58
C VAL A 17 39.64 -10.44 10.82
N SER A 18 39.36 -11.75 10.77
CA SER A 18 38.15 -12.29 10.14
C SER A 18 36.87 -11.77 10.80
N LYS A 19 36.81 -11.79 12.14
CA LYS A 19 35.68 -11.23 12.90
C LYS A 19 35.50 -9.73 12.64
N LEU A 20 36.58 -8.95 12.67
CA LEU A 20 36.54 -7.51 12.40
C LEU A 20 36.05 -7.20 10.98
N LYS A 21 36.50 -7.97 9.98
CA LYS A 21 35.98 -7.86 8.60
C LYS A 21 34.49 -8.15 8.54
N ALA A 22 34.02 -9.21 9.19
CA ALA A 22 32.60 -9.55 9.24
C ALA A 22 31.77 -8.45 9.94
N HIS A 23 32.27 -7.89 11.04
CA HIS A 23 31.65 -6.75 11.72
C HIS A 23 31.59 -5.51 10.82
N LEU A 24 32.70 -5.17 10.15
CA LEU A 24 32.75 -4.03 9.22
C LEU A 24 31.73 -4.18 8.08
N THR A 25 31.63 -5.37 7.48
CA THR A 25 30.63 -5.66 6.44
C THR A 25 29.20 -5.49 6.96
N ARG A 26 28.92 -6.00 8.17
CA ARG A 26 27.60 -5.86 8.80
C ARG A 26 27.28 -4.39 9.08
N SER A 27 28.21 -3.63 9.62
CA SER A 27 28.01 -2.20 9.92
C SER A 27 27.77 -1.39 8.65
N ARG A 28 28.54 -1.64 7.57
CA ARG A 28 28.34 -1.00 6.27
C ARG A 28 26.95 -1.29 5.69
N LYS A 29 26.49 -2.54 5.81
CA LYS A 29 25.13 -2.92 5.40
C LYS A 29 24.05 -2.15 6.17
N HIS A 30 24.16 -2.08 7.50
CA HIS A 30 23.20 -1.35 8.33
C HIS A 30 23.17 0.15 8.03
N ILE A 31 24.35 0.75 7.77
CA ILE A 31 24.44 2.16 7.36
C ILE A 31 23.67 2.37 6.05
N GLY A 32 23.92 1.53 5.03
CA GLY A 32 23.22 1.62 3.75
C GLY A 32 21.71 1.45 3.89
N GLU A 33 21.24 0.50 4.72
CA GLU A 33 19.80 0.30 4.99
C GLU A 33 19.16 1.52 5.68
N LEU A 34 19.86 2.15 6.62
CA LEU A 34 19.39 3.37 7.29
C LEU A 34 19.36 4.57 6.35
N GLU A 35 20.41 4.76 5.55
CA GLU A 35 20.49 5.81 4.53
C GLU A 35 19.35 5.66 3.50
N ASP A 36 19.08 4.43 3.07
CA ASP A 36 17.97 4.12 2.15
C ASP A 36 16.61 4.45 2.76
N TYR A 37 16.37 4.01 4.00
CA TYR A 37 15.15 4.32 4.74
C TYR A 37 14.92 5.84 4.86
N TRP A 38 15.93 6.61 5.29
CA TRP A 38 15.80 8.05 5.46
C TRP A 38 15.63 8.78 4.12
N ARG A 39 16.26 8.31 3.05
CA ARG A 39 16.06 8.85 1.69
C ARG A 39 14.60 8.67 1.26
N ARG A 40 14.04 7.47 1.40
CA ARG A 40 12.63 7.19 1.08
C ARG A 40 11.67 7.97 1.97
N LYS A 41 11.96 8.05 3.27
CA LYS A 41 11.14 8.79 4.24
C LYS A 41 11.05 10.28 3.88
N ARG A 42 12.13 10.88 3.39
CA ARG A 42 12.13 12.27 2.93
C ARG A 42 11.14 12.50 1.78
N VAL A 43 11.03 11.54 0.84
CA VAL A 43 10.04 11.60 -0.24
C VAL A 43 8.61 11.57 0.30
N LEU A 44 8.34 10.72 1.30
CA LEU A 44 7.01 10.66 1.95
C LEU A 44 6.66 11.91 2.76
N GLN A 45 7.66 12.56 3.38
CA GLN A 45 7.44 13.77 4.19
C GLN A 45 7.10 15.00 3.34
N THR A 46 7.73 15.13 2.18
CA THR A 46 7.50 16.24 1.26
C THR A 46 7.24 15.72 -0.16
N PRO A 47 6.12 15.02 -0.39
CA PRO A 47 5.86 14.39 -1.66
C PRO A 47 5.43 15.46 -2.68
N THR A 48 6.01 15.38 -3.87
CA THR A 48 5.73 16.30 -4.99
C THR A 48 4.90 15.63 -6.09
N GLU A 49 5.02 14.31 -6.21
CA GLU A 49 4.32 13.51 -7.20
C GLU A 49 4.03 12.11 -6.65
N ILE A 50 2.81 11.62 -6.90
CA ILE A 50 2.36 10.31 -6.44
C ILE A 50 3.20 9.14 -6.96
N VAL A 51 3.68 9.23 -8.20
CA VAL A 51 4.47 8.14 -8.80
C VAL A 51 5.77 7.92 -8.02
N GLU A 52 6.44 8.99 -7.60
CA GLU A 52 7.66 8.89 -6.80
C GLU A 52 7.39 8.27 -5.42
N VAL A 53 6.24 8.61 -4.80
CA VAL A 53 5.81 7.96 -3.55
C VAL A 53 5.57 6.47 -3.74
N LEU A 54 4.84 6.05 -4.79
CA LEU A 54 4.61 4.63 -5.07
C LEU A 54 5.92 3.89 -5.36
N LYS A 55 6.84 4.51 -6.13
CA LYS A 55 8.17 3.94 -6.40
C LYS A 55 8.94 3.67 -5.11
N VAL A 56 9.01 4.64 -4.19
CA VAL A 56 9.76 4.44 -2.94
C VAL A 56 9.10 3.46 -1.98
N LEU A 57 7.77 3.28 -2.04
CA LEU A 57 7.06 2.30 -1.23
C LEU A 57 7.29 0.87 -1.73
N ILE A 58 7.33 0.66 -3.05
CA ILE A 58 7.26 -0.67 -3.67
C ILE A 58 8.64 -1.18 -4.08
N PHE A 59 9.39 -0.40 -4.85
CA PHE A 59 10.53 -0.90 -5.64
C PHE A 59 11.88 -0.53 -5.02
N HIS A 60 12.83 -1.45 -5.14
CA HIS A 60 14.23 -1.17 -4.86
C HIS A 60 14.84 -0.26 -5.96
N ASN A 61 15.92 0.46 -5.63
CA ASN A 61 16.45 1.52 -6.50
C ASN A 61 17.05 0.99 -7.82
N GLU A 62 17.35 -0.31 -7.86
CA GLU A 62 17.90 -1.02 -9.02
C GLU A 62 16.85 -1.20 -10.12
N VAL A 63 15.56 -1.03 -9.82
CA VAL A 63 14.47 -1.12 -10.79
C VAL A 63 14.37 0.19 -11.57
N GLN A 64 14.84 0.19 -12.82
CA GLN A 64 14.86 1.38 -13.67
C GLN A 64 13.48 1.75 -14.22
N ASP A 65 12.71 0.75 -14.68
CA ASP A 65 11.38 0.92 -15.27
C ASP A 65 10.33 0.13 -14.49
N PRO A 66 9.82 0.68 -13.36
CA PRO A 66 8.84 -0.03 -12.54
C PRO A 66 7.53 -0.24 -13.30
N LEU A 67 7.06 -1.49 -13.32
CA LEU A 67 5.82 -1.90 -13.96
C LEU A 67 4.81 -2.36 -12.92
N VAL A 68 3.53 -2.21 -13.24
CA VAL A 68 2.39 -2.79 -12.52
C VAL A 68 1.53 -3.58 -13.50
N PHE A 69 0.84 -4.60 -13.01
CA PHE A 69 -0.10 -5.36 -13.82
C PHE A 69 -1.42 -4.59 -13.94
N ASP A 70 -1.88 -4.37 -15.17
CA ASP A 70 -3.22 -3.88 -15.47
C ASP A 70 -4.19 -5.06 -15.51
N GLY A 71 -5.04 -5.16 -14.48
CA GLY A 71 -6.00 -6.25 -14.33
C GLY A 71 -7.09 -6.29 -15.39
N LEU A 72 -7.46 -5.13 -15.96
CA LEU A 72 -8.48 -5.05 -17.01
C LEU A 72 -7.93 -5.58 -18.33
N ASN A 73 -6.76 -5.08 -18.74
CA ASN A 73 -6.15 -5.42 -20.03
C ASN A 73 -5.21 -6.63 -19.97
N ARG A 74 -4.97 -7.18 -18.77
CA ARG A 74 -4.12 -8.36 -18.52
C ARG A 74 -2.68 -8.20 -19.03
N GLN A 75 -2.08 -7.04 -18.81
CA GLN A 75 -0.72 -6.73 -19.29
C GLN A 75 0.08 -5.93 -18.27
N MET A 76 1.40 -6.02 -18.33
CA MET A 76 2.28 -5.13 -17.56
C MET A 76 2.33 -3.76 -18.21
N VAL A 77 2.14 -2.71 -17.41
CA VAL A 77 2.19 -1.31 -17.85
C VAL A 77 3.11 -0.51 -16.94
N SER A 78 3.60 0.62 -17.44
CA SER A 78 4.41 1.54 -16.65
C SER A 78 3.64 2.07 -15.45
N ILE A 79 4.29 2.20 -14.29
CA ILE A 79 3.72 2.82 -13.08
C ILE A 79 3.25 4.27 -13.32
N GLU A 80 3.72 4.91 -14.40
CA GLU A 80 3.33 6.25 -14.81
C GLU A 80 1.83 6.42 -15.10
N VAL A 81 1.07 5.31 -15.21
CA VAL A 81 -0.41 5.34 -15.25
C VAL A 81 -1.04 6.05 -14.04
N PHE A 82 -0.34 6.14 -12.90
CA PHE A 82 -0.81 6.85 -11.71
C PHE A 82 -0.49 8.34 -11.69
N ARG A 83 0.30 8.85 -12.64
CA ARG A 83 0.67 10.26 -12.70
C ARG A 83 -0.58 11.14 -12.73
N LYS A 84 -0.60 12.15 -11.85
CA LYS A 84 -1.72 13.09 -11.66
C LYS A 84 -3.05 12.47 -11.23
N LYS A 85 -3.06 11.22 -10.73
CA LYS A 85 -4.26 10.53 -10.25
C LYS A 85 -4.36 10.53 -8.74
N HIS A 86 -5.58 10.38 -8.25
CA HIS A 86 -5.84 9.91 -6.88
C HIS A 86 -5.76 8.39 -6.87
N VAL A 87 -5.15 7.80 -5.84
CA VAL A 87 -4.99 6.34 -5.77
C VAL A 87 -5.50 5.82 -4.45
N LEU A 88 -6.46 4.91 -4.53
CA LEU A 88 -6.84 4.01 -3.44
C LEU A 88 -5.82 2.88 -3.42
N VAL A 89 -4.90 2.91 -2.47
CA VAL A 89 -3.86 1.91 -2.34
C VAL A 89 -4.39 0.82 -1.42
N PHE A 90 -4.83 -0.30 -1.97
CA PHE A 90 -5.23 -1.46 -1.19
C PHE A 90 -3.97 -2.21 -0.73
N ILE A 91 -3.71 -2.24 0.58
CA ILE A 91 -2.54 -2.90 1.17
C ILE A 91 -3.03 -4.05 2.04
N SER A 92 -2.59 -5.27 1.74
CA SER A 92 -3.02 -6.47 2.45
C SER A 92 -2.03 -7.62 2.30
N GLY A 93 -2.17 -8.66 3.13
CA GLY A 93 -1.60 -9.98 2.84
C GLY A 93 -2.39 -10.70 1.74
N LEU A 94 -2.14 -11.99 1.55
CA LEU A 94 -2.90 -12.83 0.60
C LEU A 94 -4.11 -13.50 1.26
N ASP A 95 -4.03 -13.74 2.57
CA ASP A 95 -5.02 -14.54 3.29
C ASP A 95 -6.30 -13.76 3.60
N SER A 96 -7.45 -14.39 3.35
CA SER A 96 -8.77 -13.93 3.79
C SER A 96 -9.18 -12.53 3.29
N ILE A 97 -8.68 -12.09 2.13
CA ILE A 97 -8.97 -10.75 1.59
C ILE A 97 -10.12 -10.68 0.57
N ARG A 98 -10.81 -11.80 0.33
CA ARG A 98 -11.80 -11.91 -0.77
C ARG A 98 -13.00 -11.00 -0.57
N ASP A 99 -13.40 -10.74 0.68
CA ASP A 99 -14.52 -9.84 0.96
C ASP A 99 -14.13 -8.38 0.71
N GLU A 100 -12.90 -7.98 1.05
CA GLU A 100 -12.35 -6.68 0.71
C GLU A 100 -12.22 -6.50 -0.81
N VAL A 101 -11.82 -7.54 -1.55
CA VAL A 101 -11.79 -7.52 -3.02
C VAL A 101 -13.19 -7.30 -3.58
N ARG A 102 -14.22 -7.99 -3.08
CA ARG A 102 -15.61 -7.77 -3.51
C ARG A 102 -16.10 -6.36 -3.22
N LEU A 103 -15.75 -5.79 -2.06
CA LEU A 103 -16.05 -4.40 -1.73
C LEU A 103 -15.37 -3.44 -2.70
N LEU A 104 -14.08 -3.63 -2.99
CA LEU A 104 -13.36 -2.79 -3.94
C LEU A 104 -13.86 -2.95 -5.38
N GLN A 105 -14.47 -4.08 -5.73
CA GLN A 105 -15.10 -4.27 -7.03
C GLN A 105 -16.33 -3.39 -7.21
N SER A 106 -17.16 -3.21 -6.17
CA SER A 106 -18.28 -2.27 -6.24
C SER A 106 -17.79 -0.83 -6.37
N ILE A 107 -16.68 -0.48 -5.69
CA ILE A 107 -16.03 0.83 -5.85
C ILE A 107 -15.49 1.02 -7.26
N TYR A 108 -14.80 0.02 -7.82
CA TYR A 108 -14.25 0.09 -9.17
C TYR A 108 -15.35 0.33 -10.21
N VAL A 109 -16.45 -0.41 -10.15
CA VAL A 109 -17.62 -0.19 -11.03
C VAL A 109 -18.19 1.21 -10.81
N GLY A 110 -18.40 1.61 -9.56
CA GLY A 110 -18.95 2.92 -9.23
C GLY A 110 -18.06 4.11 -9.65
N LEU A 111 -16.75 3.90 -9.82
CA LEU A 111 -15.82 4.90 -10.36
C LEU A 111 -15.91 5.03 -11.90
N GLN A 112 -16.40 3.99 -12.59
CA GLN A 112 -16.66 4.04 -14.03
C GLN A 112 -18.05 4.62 -14.35
N ASP A 113 -18.97 4.51 -13.40
CA ASP A 113 -20.33 5.02 -13.53
C ASP A 113 -20.41 6.55 -13.37
N ASP A 114 -21.15 7.19 -14.29
CA ASP A 114 -21.48 8.62 -14.30
C ASP A 114 -20.25 9.56 -14.20
N PRO A 115 -19.73 10.07 -15.34
CA PRO A 115 -18.48 10.85 -15.39
C PRO A 115 -18.61 12.27 -14.81
N ARG A 116 -19.71 12.58 -14.12
CA ARG A 116 -19.95 13.90 -13.54
C ARG A 116 -18.95 14.20 -12.42
N GLU A 117 -18.55 15.47 -12.39
CA GLU A 117 -17.77 15.99 -11.29
C GLU A 117 -18.62 16.06 -10.02
N LEU A 118 -18.10 15.48 -8.94
CA LEU A 118 -18.75 15.49 -7.63
C LEU A 118 -17.77 16.06 -6.60
N LYS A 119 -18.20 17.07 -5.85
CA LYS A 119 -17.41 17.72 -4.79
C LYS A 119 -16.03 18.24 -5.26
N GLY A 120 -15.89 18.62 -6.54
CA GLY A 120 -14.62 19.08 -7.11
C GLY A 120 -13.72 17.97 -7.68
N TYR A 121 -14.22 16.73 -7.76
CA TYR A 121 -13.45 15.57 -8.20
C TYR A 121 -14.17 14.83 -9.32
N ARG A 122 -13.39 14.31 -10.27
CA ARG A 122 -13.88 13.42 -11.33
C ARG A 122 -13.50 11.99 -11.00
N LYS A 123 -14.44 11.05 -11.11
CA LYS A 123 -14.22 9.65 -10.76
C LYS A 123 -13.12 8.99 -11.62
N GLU A 124 -13.00 9.38 -12.90
CA GLU A 124 -11.94 8.94 -13.82
C GLU A 124 -10.51 9.33 -13.37
N ASP A 125 -10.39 10.26 -12.43
CA ASP A 125 -9.12 10.66 -11.84
C ASP A 125 -8.69 9.77 -10.66
N PHE A 126 -9.53 8.81 -10.26
CA PHE A 126 -9.25 7.84 -9.21
C PHE A 126 -8.87 6.47 -9.82
N LYS A 127 -7.84 5.85 -9.25
CA LYS A 127 -7.41 4.49 -9.59
C LYS A 127 -7.28 3.66 -8.32
N ILE A 128 -7.42 2.35 -8.45
CA ILE A 128 -7.16 1.39 -7.37
C ILE A 128 -5.85 0.67 -7.69
N LEU A 129 -4.97 0.54 -6.70
CA LEU A 129 -3.72 -0.22 -6.78
C LEU A 129 -3.66 -1.20 -5.62
N TRP A 130 -3.52 -2.50 -5.89
CA TRP A 130 -3.23 -3.50 -4.86
C TRP A 130 -1.72 -3.67 -4.65
N ILE A 131 -1.28 -3.55 -3.40
CA ILE A 131 0.08 -3.82 -2.94
C ILE A 131 0.04 -5.03 -1.97
N PRO A 132 0.44 -6.23 -2.42
CA PRO A 132 0.51 -7.40 -1.54
C PRO A 132 1.72 -7.30 -0.60
N ILE A 133 1.51 -7.57 0.68
CA ILE A 133 2.56 -7.67 1.70
C ILE A 133 2.80 -9.15 2.00
N VAL A 134 3.91 -9.66 1.48
CA VAL A 134 4.35 -11.05 1.66
C VAL A 134 5.81 -11.04 2.11
N ASP A 135 6.10 -11.65 3.25
CA ASP A 135 7.46 -11.67 3.82
C ASP A 135 8.40 -12.56 2.96
N GLU A 136 7.90 -13.69 2.45
CA GLU A 136 8.64 -14.61 1.58
C GLU A 136 7.76 -15.16 0.45
N TRP A 137 8.21 -15.03 -0.81
CA TRP A 137 7.46 -15.49 -1.98
C TRP A 137 7.74 -16.96 -2.32
N THR A 138 6.96 -17.87 -1.74
CA THR A 138 6.97 -19.31 -2.07
C THR A 138 6.13 -19.60 -3.32
N LEU A 139 6.21 -20.83 -3.85
CA LEU A 139 5.34 -21.27 -4.95
C LEU A 139 3.84 -21.20 -4.57
N LEU A 140 3.50 -21.50 -3.31
CA LEU A 140 2.13 -21.41 -2.81
C LEU A 140 1.63 -19.96 -2.80
N HIS A 141 2.42 -19.04 -2.25
CA HIS A 141 2.06 -17.62 -2.20
C HIS A 141 1.88 -17.02 -3.61
N LYS A 142 2.71 -17.44 -4.58
CA LYS A 142 2.56 -17.00 -5.98
C LYS A 142 1.25 -17.51 -6.60
N ALA A 143 0.90 -18.77 -6.37
CA ALA A 143 -0.36 -19.33 -6.84
C ALA A 143 -1.58 -18.65 -6.20
N GLU A 144 -1.54 -18.35 -4.91
CA GLU A 144 -2.59 -17.59 -4.21
C GLU A 144 -2.70 -16.16 -4.75
N PHE A 145 -1.58 -15.48 -4.93
CA PHE A 145 -1.52 -14.16 -5.54
C PHE A 145 -2.13 -14.15 -6.94
N ASP A 146 -1.77 -15.11 -7.81
CA ASP A 146 -2.30 -15.19 -9.16
C ASP A 146 -3.81 -15.43 -9.16
N ASN A 147 -4.32 -16.29 -8.28
CA ASN A 147 -5.76 -16.50 -8.12
C ASN A 147 -6.49 -15.22 -7.71
N LEU A 148 -5.97 -14.47 -6.74
CA LEU A 148 -6.55 -13.20 -6.30
C LEU A 148 -6.52 -12.14 -7.41
N LYS A 149 -5.38 -12.02 -8.10
CA LYS A 149 -5.16 -11.07 -9.20
C LYS A 149 -6.15 -11.28 -10.35
N LEU A 150 -6.65 -12.50 -10.57
CA LEU A 150 -7.66 -12.77 -11.60
C LEU A 150 -9.00 -12.05 -11.32
N GLU A 151 -9.34 -11.79 -10.07
CA GLU A 151 -10.60 -11.14 -9.68
C GLU A 151 -10.52 -9.60 -9.71
N MET A 152 -9.32 -9.04 -9.88
CA MET A 152 -9.07 -7.61 -9.78
C MET A 152 -8.98 -6.95 -11.17
N PRO A 153 -9.97 -6.15 -11.60
CA PRO A 153 -9.90 -5.40 -12.86
C PRO A 153 -9.07 -4.09 -12.75
N TRP A 154 -8.52 -3.79 -11.58
CA TRP A 154 -7.65 -2.64 -11.33
C TRP A 154 -6.16 -3.03 -11.37
N TYR A 155 -5.28 -2.12 -10.95
CA TYR A 155 -3.85 -2.33 -11.04
C TYR A 155 -3.30 -3.14 -9.85
N VAL A 156 -2.34 -4.01 -10.12
CA VAL A 156 -1.73 -4.88 -9.11
C VAL A 156 -0.21 -4.76 -9.16
N VAL A 157 0.42 -4.66 -8.00
CA VAL A 157 1.87 -4.79 -7.88
C VAL A 157 2.25 -6.26 -8.01
N GLU A 158 2.80 -6.61 -9.18
CA GLU A 158 3.42 -7.90 -9.44
C GLU A 158 4.93 -7.79 -9.24
N TYR A 159 5.35 -7.81 -7.98
CA TYR A 159 6.75 -7.65 -7.56
C TYR A 159 7.10 -8.66 -6.48
N PHE A 160 7.79 -9.75 -6.86
CA PHE A 160 8.05 -10.90 -6.01
C PHE A 160 9.33 -10.77 -5.16
N TYR A 161 9.56 -9.59 -4.62
CA TYR A 161 10.65 -9.30 -3.68
C TYR A 161 10.07 -8.57 -2.47
N PRO A 162 10.77 -8.56 -1.32
CA PRO A 162 10.40 -7.70 -0.21
C PRO A 162 10.23 -6.25 -0.68
N LEU A 163 9.16 -5.57 -0.28
CA LEU A 163 8.94 -4.19 -0.71
C LEU A 163 10.00 -3.29 -0.08
N ALA A 164 10.62 -2.44 -0.90
CA ALA A 164 11.71 -1.60 -0.43
C ALA A 164 11.27 -0.58 0.64
N GLY A 165 10.00 -0.16 0.60
CA GLY A 165 9.39 0.72 1.58
C GLY A 165 8.58 0.02 2.66
N ILE A 166 8.73 -1.30 2.89
CA ILE A 166 7.89 -2.05 3.83
C ILE A 166 7.83 -1.44 5.24
N ARG A 167 8.95 -0.87 5.71
CA ARG A 167 9.01 -0.21 7.01
C ARG A 167 8.16 1.06 7.04
N LEU A 168 8.14 1.84 5.96
CA LEU A 168 7.28 3.03 5.82
C LEU A 168 5.80 2.64 5.71
N ILE A 169 5.48 1.53 5.03
CA ILE A 169 4.11 1.01 4.97
C ILE A 169 3.61 0.66 6.38
N ARG A 170 4.46 -0.01 7.19
CA ARG A 170 4.10 -0.38 8.57
C ARG A 170 4.04 0.82 9.52
N GLU A 171 5.01 1.74 9.43
CA GLU A 171 5.14 2.88 10.36
C GLU A 171 4.29 4.08 9.95
N ASP A 172 4.44 4.57 8.71
CA ASP A 172 3.84 5.82 8.23
C ASP A 172 2.42 5.61 7.68
N LEU A 173 2.13 4.47 7.03
CA LEU A 173 0.76 4.11 6.62
C LEU A 173 0.00 3.29 7.68
N ASN A 174 0.65 2.98 8.81
CA ASN A 174 0.07 2.26 9.94
C ASN A 174 -0.49 0.86 9.58
N TYR A 175 0.13 0.16 8.64
CA TYR A 175 -0.24 -1.22 8.30
C TYR A 175 0.17 -2.19 9.41
N LYS A 176 -0.81 -2.91 9.98
CA LYS A 176 -0.63 -3.87 11.09
C LYS A 176 -1.16 -5.26 10.74
N ASN A 177 -0.80 -5.77 9.57
CA ASN A 177 -1.25 -7.07 9.04
C ASN A 177 -2.77 -7.23 8.94
N LYS A 178 -3.47 -6.10 8.79
CA LYS A 178 -4.90 -6.04 8.45
C LYS A 178 -5.06 -5.22 7.18
N PRO A 179 -5.94 -5.63 6.25
CA PRO A 179 -6.16 -4.87 5.04
C PRO A 179 -6.52 -3.41 5.32
N ILE A 180 -5.87 -2.49 4.61
CA ILE A 180 -6.15 -1.05 4.68
C ILE A 180 -6.25 -0.46 3.28
N VAL A 181 -6.94 0.67 3.15
CA VAL A 181 -7.05 1.42 1.89
C VAL A 181 -6.66 2.89 2.10
N PRO A 182 -5.37 3.23 2.23
CA PRO A 182 -4.93 4.62 2.14
C PRO A 182 -5.34 5.26 0.81
N VAL A 183 -5.70 6.54 0.85
CA VAL A 183 -6.01 7.35 -0.33
C VAL A 183 -4.94 8.41 -0.49
N LEU A 184 -4.22 8.35 -1.61
CA LEU A 184 -3.19 9.33 -1.98
C LEU A 184 -3.73 10.29 -3.04
N ASN A 185 -3.35 11.56 -2.95
CA ASN A 185 -3.66 12.56 -3.96
C ASN A 185 -2.58 12.61 -5.07
N PRO A 186 -2.78 13.38 -6.16
CA PRO A 186 -1.81 13.53 -7.25
C PRO A 186 -0.38 13.92 -6.84
N GLN A 187 -0.22 14.66 -5.73
CA GLN A 187 1.09 15.04 -5.19
C GLN A 187 1.73 13.92 -4.35
N GLY A 188 1.01 12.83 -4.08
CA GLY A 188 1.47 11.71 -3.26
C GLY A 188 1.20 11.88 -1.76
N ARG A 189 0.43 12.90 -1.35
CA ARG A 189 0.04 13.07 0.06
C ARG A 189 -1.10 12.11 0.40
N VAL A 190 -1.00 11.48 1.57
CA VAL A 190 -2.09 10.69 2.14
C VAL A 190 -3.20 11.63 2.60
N VAL A 191 -4.37 11.57 1.96
CA VAL A 191 -5.56 12.35 2.32
C VAL A 191 -6.54 11.56 3.18
N ASN A 192 -6.42 10.23 3.18
CA ASN A 192 -7.09 9.34 4.11
C ASN A 192 -6.14 8.17 4.40
N TYR A 193 -5.83 7.91 5.68
CA TYR A 193 -4.94 6.81 6.05
C TYR A 193 -5.61 5.43 5.93
N ASN A 194 -6.93 5.36 6.01
CA ASN A 194 -7.66 4.11 5.79
C ASN A 194 -9.13 4.37 5.45
N ALA A 195 -9.48 4.33 4.16
CA ALA A 195 -10.84 4.48 3.68
C ALA A 195 -11.70 3.21 3.80
N MET A 196 -11.14 2.09 4.29
CA MET A 196 -11.84 0.80 4.31
C MET A 196 -13.17 0.86 5.07
N HIS A 197 -13.21 1.55 6.22
CA HIS A 197 -14.45 1.73 6.99
C HIS A 197 -15.52 2.47 6.18
N MET A 198 -15.15 3.58 5.55
CA MET A 198 -16.08 4.37 4.74
C MET A 198 -16.60 3.59 3.54
N ILE A 199 -15.72 2.83 2.87
CA ILE A 199 -16.09 1.96 1.74
C ILE A 199 -17.05 0.87 2.21
N PHE A 200 -16.81 0.29 3.39
CA PHE A 200 -17.68 -0.74 3.94
C PHE A 200 -19.07 -0.20 4.27
N VAL A 201 -19.16 0.98 4.91
CA VAL A 201 -20.44 1.55 5.35
C VAL A 201 -21.22 2.18 4.20
N TRP A 202 -20.54 2.92 3.32
CA TRP A 202 -21.20 3.78 2.33
C TRP A 202 -20.95 3.37 0.87
N GLY A 203 -20.07 2.40 0.60
CA GLY A 203 -19.71 2.02 -0.75
C GLY A 203 -19.22 3.21 -1.59
N ILE A 204 -19.73 3.35 -2.80
CA ILE A 204 -19.35 4.44 -3.72
C ILE A 204 -19.82 5.82 -3.24
N ASP A 205 -20.85 5.89 -2.39
CA ASP A 205 -21.35 7.16 -1.84
C ASP A 205 -20.33 7.85 -0.93
N ALA A 206 -19.32 7.09 -0.44
CA ALA A 206 -18.16 7.64 0.27
C ALA A 206 -17.27 8.54 -0.60
N PHE A 207 -17.43 8.54 -1.94
CA PHE A 207 -16.60 9.35 -2.84
C PHE A 207 -16.59 10.85 -2.43
N PRO A 208 -15.40 11.51 -2.39
CA PRO A 208 -14.06 11.08 -2.83
C PRO A 208 -13.19 10.40 -1.75
N PHE A 209 -13.81 9.72 -0.77
CA PHE A 209 -13.16 8.90 0.26
C PHE A 209 -12.26 9.68 1.24
N ARG A 210 -12.62 10.93 1.57
CA ARG A 210 -11.89 11.73 2.58
C ARG A 210 -12.56 11.59 3.95
N PRO A 211 -11.82 11.64 5.07
CA PRO A 211 -12.41 11.48 6.41
C PRO A 211 -13.59 12.43 6.69
N ASN A 212 -13.50 13.69 6.26
CA ASN A 212 -14.57 14.68 6.46
C ASN A 212 -15.88 14.33 5.71
N ASP A 213 -15.83 13.48 4.69
CA ASP A 213 -17.04 13.02 4.00
C ASP A 213 -17.81 11.98 4.86
N ASP A 214 -17.15 11.28 5.78
CA ASP A 214 -17.79 10.28 6.68
C ASP A 214 -18.75 10.95 7.68
N GLU A 215 -18.34 12.07 8.26
CA GLU A 215 -19.19 12.86 9.17
C GLU A 215 -20.42 13.41 8.46
N ALA A 216 -20.25 13.92 7.24
CA ALA A 216 -21.35 14.45 6.44
C ALA A 216 -22.36 13.35 6.04
N LEU A 217 -21.86 12.17 5.66
CA LEU A 217 -22.70 11.01 5.32
C LEU A 217 -23.44 10.48 6.54
N THR A 218 -22.75 10.36 7.67
CA THR A 218 -23.35 9.94 8.95
C THR A 218 -24.45 10.90 9.38
N GLN A 219 -24.22 12.22 9.30
CA GLN A 219 -25.25 13.23 9.62
C GLN A 219 -26.43 13.17 8.66
N LYS A 220 -26.19 13.05 7.34
CA LYS A 220 -27.25 12.92 6.34
C LYS A 220 -28.10 11.66 6.58
N TRP A 221 -27.47 10.55 6.92
CA TRP A 221 -28.13 9.28 7.20
C TRP A 221 -28.95 9.34 8.50
N ASN A 222 -28.37 9.89 9.57
CA ASN A 222 -29.07 10.12 10.83
C ASN A 222 -30.29 11.04 10.64
N TRP A 223 -30.16 12.11 9.86
CA TRP A 223 -31.28 12.98 9.50
C TRP A 223 -32.34 12.24 8.70
N PHE A 224 -31.96 11.47 7.68
CA PHE A 224 -32.89 10.69 6.87
C PHE A 224 -33.71 9.73 7.73
N TRP A 225 -33.08 8.98 8.64
CA TRP A 225 -33.79 8.09 9.56
C TRP A 225 -34.65 8.82 10.58
N ALA A 226 -34.21 9.98 11.08
CA ALA A 226 -35.03 10.80 11.96
C ALA A 226 -36.31 11.28 11.25
N GLU A 227 -36.22 11.63 9.96
CA GLU A 227 -37.37 12.05 9.17
C GLU A 227 -38.28 10.87 8.80
N MET A 228 -37.71 9.74 8.39
CA MET A 228 -38.45 8.50 8.12
C MET A 228 -39.23 8.01 9.35
N LYS A 229 -38.66 8.15 10.56
CA LYS A 229 -39.34 7.81 11.82
C LYS A 229 -40.53 8.73 12.13
N LYS A 230 -40.53 9.97 11.65
CA LYS A 230 -41.69 10.89 11.77
C LYS A 230 -42.82 10.50 10.82
N VAL A 231 -42.47 10.14 9.59
CA VAL A 231 -43.43 9.79 8.53
C VAL A 231 -44.00 8.39 8.76
N TYR A 232 -43.20 7.47 9.30
CA TYR A 232 -43.60 6.09 9.58
C TYR A 232 -43.29 5.72 11.05
N PRO A 233 -44.19 6.07 12.00
CA PRO A 233 -43.97 5.88 13.43
C PRO A 233 -43.72 4.43 13.85
N ARG A 234 -44.18 3.45 13.05
CA ARG A 234 -43.99 2.01 13.30
C ARG A 234 -42.55 1.52 13.10
N LEU A 235 -41.65 2.36 12.60
CA LEU A 235 -40.20 2.07 12.52
C LEU A 235 -39.47 2.26 13.87
N GLN A 236 -40.18 2.56 14.96
CA GLN A 236 -39.60 2.64 16.30
C GLN A 236 -39.38 1.27 16.97
N ASP A 237 -40.02 0.22 16.45
CA ASP A 237 -40.01 -1.14 17.04
C ASP A 237 -39.03 -2.12 16.33
N ILE A 238 -38.13 -1.61 15.48
CA ILE A 238 -37.07 -2.34 14.78
C ILE A 238 -35.72 -1.73 15.17
#